data_AF-A0A3C0VI42-F1
#
_entry.id   AF-A0A3C0VI42-F1
#
_cell.length_a   1.000
_cell.length_b   1.000
_cell.length_c   1.000
_cell.angle_alpha   90.00
_cell.angle_beta   90.00
_cell.angle_gamma   90.00
#
_symmetry.space_group_name_H-M   'P 1'
#
loop_
_entity.id
_entity.type
_entity.pdbx_description
1 polymer ?
#
loop_
_entity_poly.entity_id
_entity_poly.type
_entity_poly.pdbx_seq_one_letter_code
_entity_poly.pdbx_strand_id
1 'polypeptide(L)' 'MVAGLDEGEVLEERSDATPNATVVVRQILADGTSIEAVWAWLSRSRRTKLVTVYFLDAE' A
#
# COMPACT_ATOMS: atom_id res chain seq x y z
N MET A 1 8.65 2.05 14.75
CA MET A 1 7.21 1.76 14.60
C MET A 1 6.54 3.09 14.29
N VAL A 2 5.94 3.24 13.12
CA VAL A 2 5.24 4.48 12.74
C VAL A 2 3.76 4.28 13.10
N ALA A 3 3.20 5.14 13.95
CA ALA A 3 1.80 5.06 14.34
C ALA A 3 0.88 5.20 13.11
N GLY A 4 -0.12 4.33 12.98
CA GLY A 4 -1.07 4.32 11.85
C GLY A 4 -0.72 3.35 10.71
N LEU A 5 0.29 2.51 10.87
CA LEU A 5 0.63 1.40 9.97
C LEU A 5 0.66 0.08 10.74
N ASP A 6 -0.34 -0.15 11.59
CA ASP A 6 -0.54 -1.46 12.18
C ASP A 6 -0.80 -2.48 11.05
N GLU A 7 -0.15 -3.64 11.17
CA GLU A 7 -0.05 -4.76 10.22
C GLU A 7 -0.97 -4.65 8.98
N GLY A 8 -0.39 -4.17 7.88
CA GLY A 8 -1.07 -4.17 6.59
C GLY A 8 -1.11 -5.57 5.97
N GLU A 9 -2.26 -5.98 5.48
CA GLU A 9 -2.43 -7.23 4.76
C GLU A 9 -2.08 -7.01 3.28
N VAL A 10 -1.12 -7.78 2.74
CA VAL A 10 -0.83 -7.76 1.31
C VAL A 10 -1.96 -8.49 0.59
N LEU A 11 -2.75 -7.73 -0.19
CA LEU A 11 -3.84 -8.27 -1.00
C LEU A 11 -3.31 -8.82 -2.33
N GLU A 12 -2.35 -8.14 -2.92
CA GLU A 12 -1.82 -8.49 -4.25
C GLU A 12 -0.36 -8.06 -4.40
N GLU A 13 0.45 -8.94 -4.98
CA GLU A 13 1.81 -8.63 -5.42
C GLU A 13 1.90 -8.73 -6.95
N ARG A 14 2.40 -7.66 -7.58
CA ARG A 14 2.65 -7.61 -9.03
C ARG A 14 4.14 -7.38 -9.27
N SER A 15 4.93 -8.44 -9.13
CA SER A 15 6.39 -8.38 -9.23
C SER A 15 6.91 -8.07 -10.64
N ASP A 16 6.10 -8.34 -11.66
CA ASP A 16 6.40 -8.16 -13.09
C ASP A 16 5.76 -6.89 -13.69
N ALA A 17 5.10 -6.07 -12.86
CA ALA A 17 4.48 -4.83 -13.32
C ALA A 17 5.51 -3.85 -13.90
N THR A 18 5.15 -3.21 -15.02
CA THR A 18 5.93 -2.15 -15.66
C THR A 18 5.28 -0.81 -15.35
N PRO A 19 6.04 0.24 -14.96
CA PRO A 19 7.52 0.32 -14.94
C PRO A 19 8.18 -0.19 -13.65
N ASN A 20 7.42 -0.44 -12.58
CA ASN A 20 7.97 -0.89 -11.30
C ASN A 20 7.07 -1.97 -10.71
N ALA A 21 7.66 -2.93 -10.02
CA ALA A 21 6.92 -3.88 -9.19
C ALA A 21 6.05 -3.14 -8.18
N THR A 22 4.83 -3.63 -7.96
CA THR A 22 3.86 -3.01 -7.05
C THR A 22 3.25 -4.02 -6.10
N VAL A 23 2.88 -3.58 -4.91
CA VAL A 23 2.04 -4.34 -3.97
C VAL A 23 0.81 -3.52 -3.60
N VAL A 24 -0.32 -4.19 -3.44
CA VAL A 24 -1.57 -3.63 -2.92
C VAL A 24 -1.72 -4.11 -1.48
N VAL A 25 -1.91 -3.19 -0.55
CA VAL A 25 -1.97 -3.48 0.87
C VAL A 25 -3.26 -2.93 1.44
N ARG A 26 -4.04 -3.77 2.12
CA ARG A 26 -5.14 -3.31 2.96
C ARG A 26 -4.60 -2.83 4.29
N GLN A 27 -4.97 -1.63 4.70
CA GLN A 27 -4.53 -1.04 5.96
C GLN A 27 -5.71 -0.45 6.72
N ILE A 28 -5.60 -0.45 8.04
CA ILE A 28 -6.50 0.29 8.92
C ILE A 28 -5.74 1.51 9.43
N LEU A 29 -6.26 2.69 9.12
CA LEU A 29 -5.69 3.94 9.60
C LEU A 29 -5.95 4.11 11.11
N ALA A 30 -5.26 5.07 11.74
CA ALA A 30 -5.36 5.30 13.17
C ALA A 30 -6.78 5.69 13.65
N ASP A 31 -7.62 6.19 12.75
CA ASP A 31 -9.02 6.53 13.01
C ASP A 31 -9.99 5.34 12.76
N GLY A 32 -9.47 4.17 12.43
CA GLY A 32 -10.25 2.97 12.10
C GLY A 32 -10.66 2.85 10.63
N THR A 33 -10.35 3.85 9.80
CA THR A 33 -10.70 3.83 8.37
C THR A 33 -9.94 2.74 7.61
N SER A 34 -10.65 1.91 6.85
CA SER A 34 -10.02 0.91 5.98
C SER A 34 -9.67 1.51 4.62
N ILE A 35 -8.42 1.29 4.20
CA ILE A 35 -7.93 1.72 2.89
C ILE A 35 -7.24 0.57 2.14
N GLU A 36 -7.17 0.71 0.82
CA GLU A 36 -6.22 -0.02 -0.02
C GLU A 36 -5.14 0.93 -0.52
N ALA A 37 -3.90 0.66 -0.16
CA ALA A 37 -2.74 1.44 -0.57
C ALA A 37 -1.94 0.68 -1.63
N VAL A 38 -1.67 1.33 -2.75
CA VAL A 38 -0.82 0.80 -3.82
C VAL A 38 0.59 1.38 -3.68
N TRP A 39 1.56 0.50 -3.48
CA TRP A 39 2.96 0.85 -3.29
C TRP A 39 3.81 0.35 -4.46
N ALA A 40 4.67 1.20 -5.01
CA ALA A 40 5.63 0.83 -6.04
C ALA A 40 7.05 0.80 -5.49
N TRP A 41 7.80 -0.25 -5.82
CA TRP A 41 9.21 -0.35 -5.50
C TRP A 41 10.08 0.35 -6.55
N LEU A 42 10.72 1.44 -6.17
CA LEU A 42 11.65 2.17 -7.03
C LEU A 42 13.05 1.57 -6.88
N SER A 43 13.37 0.59 -7.73
CA SER A 43 14.61 -0.19 -7.65
C SER A 43 15.89 0.67 -7.64
N ARG A 44 15.93 1.73 -8.44
CA ARG A 44 17.09 2.64 -8.55
C ARG A 44 17.40 3.37 -7.25
N SER A 45 16.38 3.79 -6.49
CA SER A 45 16.56 4.53 -5.25
C SER A 45 16.45 3.65 -4.00
N ARG A 46 16.09 2.37 -4.18
CA ARG A 46 15.80 1.42 -3.09
C ARG A 46 14.77 1.97 -2.11
N ARG A 47 13.70 2.56 -2.65
CA ARG A 47 12.61 3.15 -1.87
C ARG A 47 11.27 2.68 -2.39
N THR A 48 10.31 2.63 -1.50
CA THR A 48 8.91 2.43 -1.86
C THR A 48 8.23 3.79 -2.02
N LYS A 49 7.42 3.93 -3.06
CA LYS A 49 6.59 5.11 -3.32
C LYS A 49 5.13 4.73 -3.16
N LEU A 50 4.38 5.51 -2.36
CA LEU A 50 2.93 5.44 -2.34
C LEU A 50 2.43 6.01 -3.68
N VAL A 51 1.72 5.18 -4.46
CA VAL A 51 1.22 5.55 -5.78
C VAL A 51 -0.19 6.11 -5.67
N THR A 52 -1.05 5.39 -4.95
CA THR A 52 -2.47 5.72 -4.80
C THR A 52 -3.01 5.12 -3.50
N VAL A 53 -4.05 5.73 -2.97
CA VAL A 53 -4.84 5.24 -1.84
C VAL A 53 -6.31 5.24 -2.24
N TYR A 54 -6.98 4.12 -2.05
CA TYR A 54 -8.42 4.00 -2.15
C TYR A 54 -9.00 3.94 -0.73
N PHE A 55 -9.94 4.84 -0.45
CA PHE A 55 -10.74 4.76 0.77
C PHE A 55 -11.90 3.81 0.51
N LEU A 56 -12.01 2.78 1.35
CA LEU A 56 -13.11 1.85 1.26
C LEU A 56 -14.31 2.47 1.97
N ASP A 57 -15.43 2.61 1.27
CA ASP A 57 -16.67 3.06 1.88
C ASP A 57 -17.14 2.02 2.91
N ALA A 58 -17.60 2.50 4.07
CA ALA A 58 -18.39 1.69 4.99
C ALA A 58 -19.85 1.78 4.52
N GLU A 59 -20.43 0.67 4.05
CA GLU A 59 -21.89 0.57 3.84
C GLU A 59 -22.67 0.87 5.13
#